data_AF-A0AAJ7BFR3-F1
#
_entry.id   AF-A0AAJ7BFR3-F1
#
_cell.length_a   1.000
_cell.length_b   1.000
_cell.length_c   1.000
_cell.angle_alpha   90.00
_cell.angle_beta   90.00
_cell.angle_gamma   90.00
#
_symmetry.space_group_name_H-M   'P 1'
#
loop_
_entity.id
_entity.type
_entity.pdbx_description
1 polymer ?
#
loop_
_entity_poly.entity_id
_entity_poly.type
_entity_poly.pdbx_seq_one_letter_code
_entity_poly.pdbx_strand_id
1 'polypeptide(L)'
;MKNGFLQKKYSECVKKNKKYDGLEKVIDSGIRNRESYEEILEEYMEIKVDVEKRKPGYETEISKMEEAYKNQENEFNMKFKELLSRESEIGNNVINSKTGKAFGEREVNSMIERQKSRASELADTRFTYLKRRNILNHLLSKLYELDNLGIGYTTIEYEQMVIERQGVLEKLDEREEEIRKIRDKCFTYVAVLSHIKESIASIARDIQETSVLLSKYSEIQNYGRYATMKRKLERDITRKHNIQLRESGGLLAHPDLLSKMETDILQLQFFKEKIECLQAEVYLQHTQADMIKAFLKRQRNHSQSPLGSY
;
A
#
# COMPACT_ATOMS: atom_id res chain seq x y z
N MET A 1 -11.44 -46.07 59.84
CA MET A 1 -10.10 -45.59 60.27
C MET A 1 -9.30 -45.21 59.02
N LYS A 2 -9.30 -43.93 58.62
CA LYS A 2 -8.48 -43.45 57.50
C LYS A 2 -7.03 -43.32 57.98
N ASN A 3 -6.10 -44.02 57.34
CA ASN A 3 -4.68 -44.05 57.72
C ASN A 3 -3.99 -42.73 57.31
N GLY A 4 -4.28 -41.66 58.05
CA GLY A 4 -3.77 -40.32 57.79
C GLY A 4 -2.24 -40.22 57.94
N PHE A 5 -1.63 -41.13 58.70
CA PHE A 5 -0.18 -41.20 58.84
C PHE A 5 0.52 -41.62 57.55
N LEU A 6 0.02 -42.68 56.89
CA LEU A 6 0.57 -43.13 55.60
C LEU A 6 0.32 -42.12 54.49
N GLN A 7 -0.84 -41.46 54.47
CA GLN A 7 -1.12 -40.40 53.48
C GLN A 7 -0.20 -39.19 53.63
N LYS A 8 0.12 -38.80 54.88
CA LYS A 8 1.07 -37.72 55.16
C LYS A 8 2.51 -38.08 54.79
N LYS A 9 2.95 -39.31 55.09
CA LYS A 9 4.28 -39.80 54.65
C LYS A 9 4.37 -39.94 53.13
N TYR A 10 3.30 -40.35 52.47
CA TYR A 10 3.26 -40.47 51.02
C TYR A 10 3.32 -39.09 50.34
N SER A 11 2.55 -38.11 50.82
CA SER A 11 2.58 -36.75 50.27
C SER A 11 3.93 -36.05 50.48
N GLU A 12 4.58 -36.25 51.62
CA GLU A 12 5.95 -35.76 51.87
C GLU A 12 6.99 -36.42 50.94
N CYS A 13 6.79 -37.69 50.57
CA CYS A 13 7.69 -38.41 49.68
C CYS A 13 7.53 -37.97 48.21
N VAL A 14 6.29 -37.71 47.78
CA VAL A 14 5.96 -37.17 46.46
C VAL A 14 6.47 -35.73 46.29
N LYS A 15 6.32 -34.87 47.32
CA LYS A 15 6.83 -33.48 47.31
C LYS A 15 8.35 -33.36 47.21
N LYS A 16 9.10 -34.36 47.71
CA LYS A 16 10.58 -34.37 47.64
C LYS A 16 11.11 -34.78 46.27
N ASN A 17 10.27 -35.28 45.37
CA ASN A 17 10.71 -35.92 44.14
C ASN A 17 10.18 -35.15 42.92
N LYS A 18 11.03 -34.28 42.32
CA LYS A 18 10.70 -33.37 41.20
C LYS A 18 10.11 -34.05 39.95
N LYS A 19 10.13 -35.39 39.85
CA LYS A 19 9.50 -36.17 38.78
C LYS A 19 7.96 -36.22 38.87
N TYR A 20 7.35 -35.86 40.00
CA TYR A 20 5.92 -36.02 40.25
C TYR A 20 5.15 -34.70 40.46
N ASP A 21 5.75 -33.56 40.09
CA ASP A 21 5.15 -32.22 40.20
C ASP A 21 3.81 -32.09 39.44
N GLY A 22 3.56 -32.96 38.46
CA GLY A 22 2.29 -33.05 37.73
C GLY A 22 1.19 -33.86 38.41
N LEU A 23 1.51 -34.74 39.37
CA LEU A 23 0.51 -35.54 40.09
C LEU A 23 -0.28 -34.73 41.12
N GLU A 24 0.29 -33.65 41.64
CA GLU A 24 -0.41 -32.76 42.56
C GLU A 24 -1.61 -32.11 41.85
N LYS A 25 -1.47 -31.72 40.58
CA LYS A 25 -2.58 -31.24 39.73
C LYS A 25 -3.64 -32.29 39.45
N VAL A 26 -3.26 -33.56 39.30
CA VAL A 26 -4.20 -34.68 39.07
C VAL A 26 -5.00 -34.99 40.34
N ILE A 27 -4.36 -34.94 41.50
CA ILE A 27 -5.02 -35.10 42.80
C ILE A 27 -5.94 -33.90 43.07
N ASP A 28 -5.51 -32.68 42.75
CA ASP A 28 -6.30 -31.45 42.90
C ASP A 28 -7.52 -31.44 41.96
N SER A 29 -7.39 -31.97 40.74
CA SER A 29 -8.54 -32.21 39.85
C SER A 29 -9.48 -33.31 40.35
N GLY A 30 -8.94 -34.36 40.98
CA GLY A 30 -9.74 -35.45 41.56
C GLY A 30 -10.45 -35.07 42.85
N ILE A 31 -9.89 -34.13 43.63
CA ILE A 31 -10.51 -33.55 44.83
C ILE A 31 -11.61 -32.57 44.43
N ARG A 32 -11.36 -31.67 43.46
CA ARG A 32 -12.40 -30.78 42.90
C ARG A 32 -13.57 -31.55 42.28
N ASN A 33 -13.28 -32.65 41.58
CA ASN A 33 -14.34 -33.52 41.05
C ASN A 33 -15.11 -34.25 42.16
N ARG A 34 -14.52 -34.48 43.34
CA ARG A 34 -15.22 -35.08 44.48
C ARG A 34 -16.10 -34.07 45.20
N GLU A 35 -15.59 -32.87 45.45
CA GLU A 35 -16.36 -31.77 46.04
C GLU A 35 -17.56 -31.42 45.14
N SER A 36 -17.34 -31.33 43.83
CA SER A 36 -18.44 -31.16 42.86
C SER A 36 -19.43 -32.33 42.85
N TYR A 37 -18.97 -33.57 43.07
CA TYR A 37 -19.86 -34.73 43.17
C TYR A 37 -20.64 -34.76 44.50
N GLU A 38 -20.04 -34.29 45.59
CA GLU A 38 -20.68 -34.14 46.90
C GLU A 38 -21.75 -33.04 46.85
N GLU A 39 -21.48 -31.90 46.22
CA GLU A 39 -22.45 -30.82 45.98
C GLU A 39 -23.66 -31.32 45.15
N ILE A 40 -23.41 -32.05 44.06
CA ILE A 40 -24.49 -32.64 43.24
C ILE A 40 -25.30 -33.67 44.02
N LEU A 41 -24.66 -34.45 44.90
CA LEU A 41 -25.35 -35.41 45.76
C LEU A 41 -26.22 -34.72 46.81
N GLU A 42 -25.76 -33.61 47.39
CA GLU A 42 -26.53 -32.79 48.31
C GLU A 42 -27.75 -32.18 47.61
N GLU A 43 -27.57 -31.57 46.43
CA GLU A 43 -28.67 -31.04 45.62
C GLU A 43 -29.68 -32.15 45.24
N TYR A 44 -29.20 -33.34 44.87
CA TYR A 44 -30.06 -34.48 44.60
C TYR A 44 -30.84 -34.93 45.85
N MET A 45 -30.22 -34.93 47.03
CA MET A 45 -30.89 -35.27 48.28
C MET A 45 -31.96 -34.23 48.64
N GLU A 46 -31.69 -32.95 48.45
CA GLU A 46 -32.68 -31.89 48.65
C GLU A 46 -33.89 -32.05 47.71
N ILE A 47 -33.64 -32.24 46.41
CA ILE A 47 -34.69 -32.48 45.41
C ILE A 47 -35.50 -33.72 45.79
N LYS A 48 -34.84 -34.81 46.21
CA LYS A 48 -35.52 -36.05 46.58
C LYS A 48 -36.43 -35.85 47.80
N VAL A 49 -35.95 -35.19 48.84
CA VAL A 49 -36.74 -34.88 50.04
C VAL A 49 -37.93 -33.99 49.70
N ASP A 50 -37.74 -33.01 48.82
CA ASP A 50 -38.82 -32.13 48.38
C ASP A 50 -39.90 -32.85 47.56
N VAL A 51 -39.50 -33.78 46.69
CA VAL A 51 -40.43 -34.63 45.94
C VAL A 51 -41.22 -35.53 46.90
N GLU A 52 -40.55 -36.16 47.88
CA GLU A 52 -41.21 -37.01 48.88
C GLU A 52 -42.22 -36.23 49.73
N LYS A 53 -41.93 -34.97 50.07
CA LYS A 53 -42.87 -34.08 50.79
C LYS A 53 -44.09 -33.68 49.96
N ARG A 54 -43.91 -33.41 48.65
CA ARG A 54 -45.00 -32.93 47.77
C ARG A 54 -45.90 -34.05 47.25
N LYS A 55 -45.35 -35.26 47.07
CA LYS A 55 -46.06 -36.44 46.58
C LYS A 55 -47.41 -36.71 47.26
N PRO A 56 -47.53 -36.75 48.61
CA PRO A 56 -48.82 -37.01 49.25
C PRO A 56 -49.85 -35.90 48.97
N GLY A 57 -49.41 -34.66 48.79
CA GLY A 57 -50.28 -33.55 48.40
C GLY A 57 -50.94 -33.80 47.04
N TYR A 58 -50.13 -34.16 46.03
CA TYR A 58 -50.65 -34.50 44.70
C TYR A 58 -51.55 -35.73 44.72
N GLU A 59 -51.20 -36.77 45.49
CA GLU A 59 -52.05 -37.97 45.65
C GLU A 59 -53.43 -37.59 46.23
N THR A 60 -53.47 -36.73 47.24
CA THR A 60 -54.75 -36.27 47.83
C THR A 60 -55.57 -35.42 46.86
N GLU A 61 -54.92 -34.60 46.04
CA GLU A 61 -55.58 -33.76 45.04
C GLU A 61 -56.16 -34.60 43.89
N ILE A 62 -55.39 -35.60 43.41
CA ILE A 62 -55.86 -36.58 42.43
C ILE A 62 -57.08 -37.33 42.98
N SER A 63 -57.02 -37.85 44.21
CA SER A 63 -58.16 -38.55 44.81
C SER A 63 -59.42 -37.67 44.91
N LYS A 64 -59.28 -36.39 45.28
CA LYS A 64 -60.41 -35.45 45.30
C LYS A 64 -60.99 -35.21 43.90
N MET A 65 -60.13 -35.08 42.90
CA MET A 65 -60.56 -34.90 41.51
C MET A 65 -61.25 -36.14 40.95
N GLU A 66 -60.76 -37.34 41.27
CA GLU A 66 -61.40 -38.61 40.91
C GLU A 66 -62.78 -38.77 41.56
N GLU A 67 -62.89 -38.41 42.84
CA GLU A 67 -64.17 -38.46 43.55
C GLU A 67 -65.18 -37.46 42.96
N ALA A 68 -64.75 -36.23 42.69
CA ALA A 68 -65.57 -35.21 42.04
C ALA A 68 -66.02 -35.65 40.64
N TYR A 69 -65.12 -36.24 39.85
CA TYR A 69 -65.43 -36.78 38.53
C TYR A 69 -66.48 -37.89 38.62
N LYS A 70 -66.28 -38.85 39.52
CA LYS A 70 -67.20 -39.98 39.71
C LYS A 70 -68.59 -39.51 40.15
N ASN A 71 -68.66 -38.49 41.00
CA ASN A 71 -69.93 -37.89 41.41
C ASN A 71 -70.67 -37.24 40.24
N GLN A 72 -69.96 -36.47 39.40
CA GLN A 72 -70.55 -35.87 38.19
C GLN A 72 -70.98 -36.93 37.17
N GLU A 73 -70.18 -37.97 36.97
CA GLU A 73 -70.50 -39.09 36.08
C GLU A 73 -71.76 -39.83 36.55
N ASN A 74 -71.88 -40.09 37.85
CA ASN A 74 -73.07 -40.69 38.44
C ASN A 74 -74.31 -39.82 38.25
N GLU A 75 -74.21 -38.51 38.50
CA GLU A 75 -75.32 -37.57 38.31
C GLU A 75 -75.75 -37.52 36.84
N PHE A 76 -74.80 -37.46 35.92
CA PHE A 76 -75.06 -37.51 34.48
C PHE A 76 -75.75 -38.82 34.08
N ASN A 77 -75.23 -39.96 34.52
CA ASN A 77 -75.80 -41.28 34.21
C ASN A 77 -77.22 -41.44 34.78
N MET A 78 -77.50 -40.90 35.96
CA MET A 78 -78.84 -40.89 36.54
C MET A 78 -79.81 -40.07 35.68
N LYS A 79 -79.46 -38.81 35.37
CA LYS A 79 -80.29 -37.93 34.53
C LYS A 79 -80.47 -38.48 33.12
N PHE A 80 -79.43 -39.09 32.55
CA PHE A 80 -79.49 -39.69 31.23
C PHE A 80 -80.41 -40.91 31.21
N LYS A 81 -80.36 -41.78 32.24
CA LYS A 81 -81.32 -42.89 32.39
C LYS A 81 -82.75 -42.40 32.55
N GLU A 82 -82.97 -41.36 33.36
CA GLU A 82 -84.30 -40.76 33.54
C GLU A 82 -84.87 -40.23 32.22
N LEU A 83 -84.05 -39.52 31.43
CA LEU A 83 -84.42 -39.05 30.09
C LEU A 83 -84.83 -40.22 29.19
N LEU A 84 -84.01 -41.28 29.14
CA LEU A 84 -84.29 -42.45 28.29
C LEU A 84 -85.57 -43.18 28.69
N SER A 85 -85.83 -43.33 30.00
CA SER A 85 -87.08 -43.93 30.50
C SER A 85 -88.28 -43.10 30.06
N ARG A 86 -88.20 -41.77 30.19
CA ARG A 86 -89.28 -40.85 29.76
C ARG A 86 -89.48 -40.87 28.24
N GLU A 87 -88.39 -40.92 27.46
CA GLU A 87 -88.45 -41.04 26.00
C GLU A 87 -89.08 -42.38 25.58
N SER A 88 -88.81 -43.47 26.29
CA SER A 88 -89.45 -44.76 26.07
C SER A 88 -90.95 -44.74 26.37
N GLU A 89 -91.35 -44.14 27.49
CA GLU A 89 -92.76 -44.00 27.89
C GLU A 89 -93.54 -43.16 26.88
N ILE A 90 -92.98 -42.02 26.46
CA ILE A 90 -93.63 -41.15 25.47
C ILE A 90 -93.64 -41.83 24.11
N GLY A 91 -92.52 -42.38 23.66
CA GLY A 91 -92.37 -43.00 22.34
C GLY A 91 -93.35 -44.14 22.10
N ASN A 92 -93.62 -44.97 23.10
CA ASN A 92 -94.62 -46.05 23.03
C ASN A 92 -96.06 -45.54 22.88
N ASN A 93 -96.35 -44.30 23.29
CA ASN A 93 -97.66 -43.68 23.21
C ASN A 93 -97.82 -42.76 21.98
N VAL A 94 -96.78 -42.57 21.17
CA VAL A 94 -96.82 -41.70 19.97
C VAL A 94 -97.39 -42.45 18.78
N ILE A 95 -98.37 -41.83 18.11
CA ILE A 95 -98.99 -42.34 16.88
C ILE A 95 -98.31 -41.69 15.67
N ASN A 96 -97.88 -42.50 14.71
CA ASN A 96 -97.26 -42.03 13.48
C ASN A 96 -98.28 -41.33 12.59
N SER A 97 -98.07 -40.05 12.29
CA SER A 97 -99.00 -39.23 11.49
C SER A 97 -99.24 -39.73 10.05
N LYS A 98 -98.34 -40.54 9.49
CA LYS A 98 -98.46 -41.06 8.11
C LYS A 98 -99.16 -42.41 8.02
N THR A 99 -99.05 -43.25 9.04
CA THR A 99 -99.62 -44.61 9.06
C THR A 99 -100.76 -44.79 10.06
N GLY A 100 -100.99 -43.82 10.96
CA GLY A 100 -102.03 -43.86 11.99
C GLY A 100 -101.83 -44.92 13.08
N LYS A 101 -100.70 -45.63 13.06
CA LYS A 101 -100.34 -46.68 14.03
C LYS A 101 -99.37 -46.14 15.07
N ALA A 102 -99.49 -46.59 16.32
CA ALA A 102 -98.50 -46.35 17.35
C ALA A 102 -97.13 -46.90 16.92
N PHE A 103 -96.04 -46.24 17.34
CA PHE A 103 -94.70 -46.80 17.17
C PHE A 103 -94.61 -48.14 17.91
N GLY A 104 -94.02 -49.14 17.26
CA GLY A 104 -93.80 -50.43 17.91
C GLY A 104 -92.72 -50.30 18.99
N GLU A 105 -92.90 -50.98 20.13
CA GLU A 105 -91.92 -50.99 21.23
C GLU A 105 -90.50 -51.35 20.74
N ARG A 106 -90.39 -52.22 19.73
CA ARG A 106 -89.11 -52.57 19.07
C ARG A 106 -88.46 -51.40 18.35
N GLU A 107 -89.25 -50.55 17.68
CA GLU A 107 -88.74 -49.38 16.95
C GLU A 107 -88.26 -48.30 17.92
N VAL A 108 -89.03 -48.06 18.99
CA VAL A 108 -88.66 -47.11 20.07
C VAL A 108 -87.36 -47.55 20.75
N ASN A 109 -87.25 -48.82 21.12
CA ASN A 109 -86.03 -49.37 21.71
C ASN A 109 -84.82 -49.28 20.76
N SER A 110 -85.02 -49.52 19.45
CA SER A 110 -83.95 -49.37 18.47
C SER A 110 -83.46 -47.91 18.34
N MET A 111 -84.36 -46.92 18.45
CA MET A 111 -83.97 -45.51 18.43
C MET A 111 -83.21 -45.11 19.71
N ILE A 112 -83.65 -45.59 20.87
CA ILE A 112 -82.99 -45.38 22.17
C ILE A 112 -81.58 -45.97 22.16
N GLU A 113 -81.40 -47.20 21.69
CA GLU A 113 -80.06 -47.82 21.60
C GLU A 113 -79.15 -47.05 20.63
N ARG A 114 -79.70 -46.57 19.51
CA ARG A 114 -78.95 -45.71 18.58
C ARG A 114 -78.54 -44.37 19.22
N GLN A 115 -79.40 -43.77 20.05
CA GLN A 115 -79.10 -42.55 20.78
C GLN A 115 -77.99 -42.78 21.82
N LYS A 116 -78.03 -43.89 22.57
CA LYS A 116 -76.96 -44.29 23.49
C LYS A 116 -75.62 -44.47 22.76
N SER A 117 -75.61 -45.22 21.66
CA SER A 117 -74.38 -45.42 20.84
C SER A 117 -73.80 -44.10 20.38
N ARG A 118 -74.63 -43.22 19.81
CA ARG A 118 -74.20 -41.89 19.35
C ARG A 118 -73.73 -40.98 20.47
N ALA A 119 -74.37 -41.02 21.63
CA ALA A 119 -73.95 -40.25 22.80
C ALA A 119 -72.57 -40.71 23.29
N SER A 120 -72.31 -42.03 23.30
CA SER A 120 -70.99 -42.60 23.60
C SER A 120 -69.95 -42.17 22.58
N GLU A 121 -70.23 -42.32 21.28
CA GLU A 121 -69.32 -41.90 20.21
C GLU A 121 -68.99 -40.39 20.28
N LEU A 122 -69.99 -39.56 20.60
CA LEU A 122 -69.80 -38.12 20.78
C LEU A 122 -68.94 -37.81 22.02
N ALA A 123 -69.11 -38.56 23.10
CA ALA A 123 -68.29 -38.42 24.30
C ALA A 123 -66.82 -38.79 24.00
N ASP A 124 -66.59 -39.91 23.31
CA ASP A 124 -65.24 -40.38 22.94
C ASP A 124 -64.53 -39.40 21.99
N THR A 125 -65.24 -38.90 20.99
CA THR A 125 -64.69 -37.90 20.05
C THR A 125 -64.36 -36.57 20.76
N ARG A 126 -65.21 -36.13 21.70
CA ARG A 126 -64.92 -34.93 22.52
C ARG A 126 -63.74 -35.16 23.45
N PHE A 127 -63.65 -36.32 24.09
CA PHE A 127 -62.54 -36.66 24.96
C PHE A 127 -61.21 -36.68 24.20
N THR A 128 -61.18 -37.33 23.04
CA THR A 128 -60.00 -37.38 22.17
C THR A 128 -59.61 -35.98 21.66
N TYR A 129 -60.57 -35.13 21.30
CA TYR A 129 -60.31 -33.74 20.95
C TYR A 129 -59.68 -32.96 22.11
N LEU A 130 -60.28 -33.03 23.31
CA LEU A 130 -59.76 -32.34 24.50
C LEU A 130 -58.35 -32.81 24.86
N LYS A 131 -58.10 -34.13 24.81
CA LYS A 131 -56.77 -34.71 25.03
C LYS A 131 -55.75 -34.15 24.05
N ARG A 132 -56.06 -34.14 22.75
CA ARG A 132 -55.17 -33.60 21.70
C ARG A 132 -54.92 -32.11 21.88
N ARG A 133 -55.95 -31.33 22.20
CA ARG A 133 -55.84 -29.89 22.46
C ARG A 133 -54.90 -29.61 23.64
N ASN A 134 -55.03 -30.36 24.73
CA ASN A 134 -54.17 -30.19 25.90
C ASN A 134 -52.71 -30.57 25.59
N ILE A 135 -52.48 -31.64 24.83
CA ILE A 135 -51.13 -32.02 24.37
C ILE A 135 -50.54 -30.92 23.48
N LEU A 136 -51.32 -30.36 22.55
CA LEU A 136 -50.88 -29.27 21.68
C LEU A 136 -50.46 -28.05 22.50
N ASN A 137 -51.30 -27.63 23.45
CA ASN A 137 -50.99 -26.50 24.32
C ASN A 137 -49.71 -26.74 25.12
N HIS A 138 -49.53 -27.95 25.67
CA HIS A 138 -48.30 -28.32 26.39
C HIS A 138 -47.05 -28.25 25.49
N LEU A 139 -47.16 -28.76 24.26
CA LEU A 139 -46.07 -28.69 23.29
C LEU A 139 -45.74 -27.25 22.89
N LEU A 140 -46.77 -26.41 22.69
CA LEU A 140 -46.59 -24.99 22.39
C LEU A 140 -45.92 -24.24 23.55
N SER A 141 -46.31 -24.49 24.79
CA SER A 141 -45.65 -23.90 25.96
C SER A 141 -44.18 -24.30 26.05
N LYS A 142 -43.87 -25.59 25.84
CA LYS A 142 -42.48 -26.06 25.79
C LYS A 142 -41.69 -25.43 24.65
N LEU A 143 -42.30 -25.28 23.48
CA LEU A 143 -41.65 -24.65 22.33
C LEU A 143 -41.34 -23.18 22.64
N TYR A 144 -42.27 -22.48 23.28
CA TYR A 144 -42.06 -21.10 23.73
C TYR A 144 -40.96 -20.98 24.79
N GLU A 145 -40.86 -21.93 25.72
CA GLU A 145 -39.76 -21.99 26.70
C GLU A 145 -38.41 -22.25 26.02
N LEU A 146 -38.38 -23.12 25.00
CA LEU A 146 -37.17 -23.40 24.22
C LEU A 146 -36.75 -22.24 23.32
N ASP A 147 -37.70 -21.50 22.77
CA ASP A 147 -37.44 -20.29 21.98
C ASP A 147 -36.99 -19.11 22.86
N ASN A 148 -37.29 -19.12 24.16
CA ASN A 148 -36.92 -18.09 25.12
C ASN A 148 -36.02 -18.65 26.22
N LEU A 149 -34.74 -18.88 25.89
CA LEU A 149 -33.73 -19.39 26.85
C LEU A 149 -33.33 -18.34 27.90
N GLY A 150 -33.83 -17.11 27.80
CA GLY A 150 -33.56 -16.00 28.72
C GLY A 150 -33.75 -14.64 28.04
N ILE A 151 -33.61 -13.56 28.81
CA ILE A 151 -33.65 -12.19 28.28
C ILE A 151 -32.44 -12.00 27.36
N GLY A 152 -32.65 -11.77 26.07
CA GLY A 152 -31.56 -11.62 25.10
C GLY A 152 -31.04 -12.94 24.50
N TYR A 153 -31.67 -14.08 24.85
CA TYR A 153 -31.29 -15.42 24.38
C TYR A 153 -32.45 -16.10 23.66
N THR A 154 -33.08 -15.38 22.74
CA THR A 154 -34.05 -15.97 21.82
C THR A 154 -33.39 -16.50 20.55
N THR A 155 -34.04 -17.47 19.89
CA THR A 155 -33.58 -18.00 18.60
C THR A 155 -33.35 -16.88 17.57
N ILE A 156 -34.21 -15.86 17.58
CA ILE A 156 -34.14 -14.70 16.68
C ILE A 156 -32.90 -13.84 16.97
N GLU A 157 -32.61 -13.57 18.25
CA GLU A 157 -31.42 -12.81 18.64
C GLU A 157 -30.13 -13.55 18.28
N TYR A 158 -30.12 -14.88 18.41
CA TYR A 158 -29.00 -15.70 17.94
C TYR A 158 -28.82 -15.60 16.42
N GLU A 159 -29.88 -15.73 15.64
CA GLU A 159 -29.82 -15.55 14.18
C GLU A 159 -29.32 -14.15 13.80
N GLN A 160 -29.79 -13.12 14.49
CA GLN A 160 -29.32 -11.74 14.29
C GLN A 160 -27.84 -11.61 14.60
N MET A 161 -27.36 -12.18 15.70
CA MET A 161 -25.93 -12.18 16.06
C MET A 161 -25.09 -12.92 15.01
N VAL A 162 -25.61 -14.01 14.43
CA VAL A 162 -24.93 -14.73 13.33
C VAL A 162 -24.81 -13.85 12.09
N ILE A 163 -25.88 -13.12 11.72
CA ILE A 163 -25.88 -12.18 10.59
C ILE A 163 -24.87 -11.05 10.83
N GLU A 164 -24.87 -10.46 12.03
CA GLU A 164 -23.94 -9.38 12.38
C GLU A 164 -22.49 -9.84 12.36
N ARG A 165 -22.20 -11.02 12.92
CA ARG A 165 -20.87 -11.64 12.85
C ARG A 165 -20.43 -11.85 11.40
N GLN A 166 -21.31 -12.35 10.54
CA GLN A 166 -21.01 -12.55 9.14
C GLN A 166 -20.68 -11.21 8.45
N GLY A 167 -21.47 -10.16 8.70
CA GLY A 167 -21.19 -8.83 8.15
C GLY A 167 -19.89 -8.19 8.69
N VAL A 168 -19.48 -8.50 9.92
CA VAL A 168 -18.17 -8.08 10.45
C VAL A 168 -17.02 -8.83 9.78
N LEU A 169 -17.18 -10.13 9.52
CA LEU A 169 -16.16 -10.92 8.81
C LEU A 169 -15.98 -10.43 7.37
N GLU A 170 -17.06 -10.15 6.65
CA GLU A 170 -16.97 -9.58 5.29
C GLU A 170 -16.21 -8.25 5.27
N LYS A 171 -16.50 -7.36 6.25
CA LYS A 171 -15.74 -6.12 6.40
C LYS A 171 -14.27 -6.36 6.73
N LEU A 172 -13.96 -7.37 7.54
CA LEU A 172 -12.57 -7.72 7.85
C LEU A 172 -11.84 -8.15 6.58
N ASP A 173 -12.46 -9.02 5.78
CA ASP A 173 -11.91 -9.51 4.51
C ASP A 173 -11.67 -8.36 3.50
N GLU A 174 -12.62 -7.42 3.40
CA GLU A 174 -12.46 -6.21 2.58
C GLU A 174 -11.24 -5.38 3.02
N ARG A 175 -11.07 -5.19 4.33
CA ARG A 175 -9.91 -4.44 4.87
C ARG A 175 -8.60 -5.17 4.67
N GLU A 176 -8.59 -6.49 4.79
CA GLU A 176 -7.41 -7.29 4.49
C GLU A 176 -7.01 -7.17 3.02
N GLU A 177 -7.99 -7.14 2.10
CA GLU A 177 -7.72 -6.93 0.68
C GLU A 177 -7.20 -5.51 0.39
N GLU A 178 -7.77 -4.48 1.02
CA GLU A 178 -7.25 -3.10 0.94
C GLU A 178 -5.80 -3.01 1.42
N ILE A 179 -5.48 -3.61 2.58
CA ILE A 179 -4.12 -3.66 3.12
C ILE A 179 -3.18 -4.37 2.14
N ARG A 180 -3.61 -5.49 1.55
CA ARG A 180 -2.83 -6.23 0.55
C ARG A 180 -2.51 -5.34 -0.66
N LYS A 181 -3.51 -4.65 -1.22
CA LYS A 181 -3.34 -3.71 -2.34
C LYS A 181 -2.36 -2.58 -2.00
N ILE A 182 -2.40 -2.05 -0.77
CA ILE A 182 -1.46 -1.01 -0.32
C ILE A 182 -0.05 -1.57 -0.19
N ARG A 183 0.13 -2.77 0.38
CA ARG A 183 1.44 -3.43 0.48
C ARG A 183 2.06 -3.64 -0.90
N ASP A 184 1.28 -4.11 -1.87
CA ASP A 184 1.75 -4.31 -3.25
C ASP A 184 2.21 -2.99 -3.88
N LYS A 185 1.47 -1.89 -3.66
CA LYS A 185 1.89 -0.54 -4.09
C LYS A 185 3.17 -0.08 -3.38
N CYS A 186 3.32 -0.35 -2.08
CA CYS A 186 4.57 -0.05 -1.37
C CYS A 186 5.76 -0.81 -1.96
N PHE A 187 5.60 -2.10 -2.29
CA PHE A 187 6.67 -2.88 -2.92
C PHE A 187 7.08 -2.30 -4.28
N THR A 188 6.12 -1.91 -5.12
CA THR A 188 6.44 -1.28 -6.40
C THR A 188 7.14 0.06 -6.22
N TYR A 189 6.71 0.90 -5.27
CA TYR A 189 7.41 2.15 -4.98
C TYR A 189 8.82 1.95 -4.44
N VAL A 190 9.06 0.94 -3.59
CA VAL A 190 10.42 0.61 -3.12
C VAL A 190 11.33 0.20 -4.29
N ALA A 191 10.80 -0.56 -5.25
CA ALA A 191 11.55 -0.92 -6.46
C ALA A 191 11.88 0.33 -7.30
N VAL A 192 10.90 1.22 -7.54
CA VAL A 192 11.12 2.47 -8.28
C VAL A 192 12.14 3.37 -7.57
N LEU A 193 12.03 3.53 -6.24
CA LEU A 193 13.00 4.29 -5.45
C LEU A 193 14.40 3.70 -5.55
N SER A 194 14.52 2.37 -5.59
CA SER A 194 15.81 1.70 -5.78
C SER A 194 16.41 2.01 -7.15
N HIS A 195 15.61 1.97 -8.23
CA HIS A 195 16.06 2.36 -9.56
C HIS A 195 16.49 3.84 -9.63
N ILE A 196 15.75 4.75 -9.00
CA ILE A 196 16.10 6.18 -8.93
C ILE A 196 17.43 6.35 -8.18
N LYS A 197 17.61 5.65 -7.05
CA LYS A 197 18.86 5.69 -6.28
C LYS A 197 20.05 5.20 -7.10
N GLU A 198 19.88 4.12 -7.85
CA GLU A 198 20.92 3.60 -8.75
C GLU A 198 21.26 4.59 -9.88
N SER A 199 20.23 5.23 -10.45
CA SER A 199 20.39 6.23 -11.50
C SER A 199 21.16 7.45 -11.01
N ILE A 200 20.83 7.94 -9.80
CA ILE A 200 21.58 9.03 -9.14
C ILE A 200 23.03 8.63 -8.90
N ALA A 201 23.28 7.40 -8.40
CA ALA A 201 24.62 6.91 -8.17
C ALA A 201 25.43 6.76 -9.47
N SER A 202 24.78 6.42 -10.59
CA SER A 202 25.42 6.39 -11.90
C SER A 202 25.78 7.80 -12.37
N ILE A 203 24.82 8.74 -12.35
CA ILE A 203 25.06 10.13 -12.76
C ILE A 203 26.16 10.78 -11.91
N ALA A 204 26.18 10.52 -10.60
CA ALA A 204 27.24 11.03 -9.72
C ALA A 204 28.63 10.50 -10.12
N ARG A 205 28.73 9.22 -10.51
CA ARG A 205 29.97 8.64 -11.04
C ARG A 205 30.38 9.31 -12.35
N ASP A 206 29.44 9.53 -13.27
CA ASP A 206 29.71 10.17 -14.56
C ASP A 206 30.18 11.63 -14.37
N ILE A 207 29.57 12.38 -13.44
CA ILE A 207 30.00 13.73 -13.07
C ILE A 207 31.43 13.70 -12.51
N GLN A 208 31.75 12.74 -11.64
CA GLN A 208 33.09 12.61 -11.09
C GLN A 208 34.11 12.31 -12.20
N GLU A 209 33.82 11.36 -13.09
CA GLU A 209 34.70 11.01 -14.21
C GLU A 209 34.93 12.20 -15.15
N THR A 210 33.86 12.88 -15.54
CA THR A 210 33.94 14.08 -16.39
C THR A 210 34.69 15.21 -15.73
N SER A 211 34.57 15.40 -14.40
CA SER A 211 35.34 16.39 -13.65
C SER A 211 36.85 16.09 -13.69
N VAL A 212 37.23 14.82 -13.57
CA VAL A 212 38.63 14.38 -13.66
C VAL A 212 39.17 14.60 -15.07
N LEU A 213 38.39 14.27 -16.10
CA LEU A 213 38.76 14.54 -17.49
C LEU A 213 38.94 16.04 -17.75
N LEU A 214 38.03 16.87 -17.24
CA LEU A 214 38.11 18.32 -17.36
C LEU A 214 39.39 18.87 -16.72
N SER A 215 39.77 18.38 -15.53
CA SER A 215 41.05 18.76 -14.88
C SER A 215 42.24 18.42 -15.77
N LYS A 216 42.29 17.20 -16.32
CA LYS A 216 43.37 16.76 -17.23
C LYS A 216 43.46 17.66 -18.47
N TYR A 217 42.33 17.98 -19.10
CA TYR A 217 42.32 18.89 -20.26
C TYR A 217 42.75 20.32 -19.89
N SER A 218 42.35 20.80 -18.70
CA SER A 218 42.80 22.10 -18.19
C SER A 218 44.31 22.15 -17.99
N GLU A 219 44.91 21.09 -17.42
CA GLU A 219 46.36 20.96 -17.28
C GLU A 219 47.07 20.96 -18.63
N ILE A 220 46.58 20.19 -19.61
CA ILE A 220 47.13 20.17 -20.98
C ILE A 220 47.03 21.56 -21.62
N GLN A 221 45.89 22.24 -21.47
CA GLN A 221 45.70 23.59 -21.99
C GLN A 221 46.65 24.59 -21.35
N ASN A 222 46.84 24.52 -20.03
CA ASN A 222 47.77 25.38 -19.29
C ASN A 222 49.22 25.13 -19.73
N TYR A 223 49.62 23.87 -19.90
CA TYR A 223 50.93 23.52 -20.45
C TYR A 223 51.11 24.06 -21.87
N GLY A 224 50.10 23.91 -22.73
CA GLY A 224 50.11 24.48 -24.09
C GLY A 224 50.25 26.00 -24.11
N ARG A 225 49.55 26.70 -23.20
CA ARG A 225 49.68 28.16 -23.01
C ARG A 225 51.09 28.55 -22.57
N TYR A 226 51.66 27.84 -21.59
CA TYR A 226 53.02 28.07 -21.10
C TYR A 226 54.06 27.86 -22.21
N ALA A 227 53.99 26.74 -22.94
CA ALA A 227 54.91 26.43 -24.04
C ALA A 227 54.83 27.47 -25.17
N THR A 228 53.62 27.93 -25.52
CA THR A 228 53.41 28.98 -26.52
C THR A 228 54.00 30.31 -26.06
N MET A 229 53.79 30.69 -24.80
CA MET A 229 54.38 31.91 -24.23
C MET A 229 55.91 31.85 -24.24
N LYS A 230 56.49 30.71 -23.85
CA LYS A 230 57.94 30.49 -23.87
C LYS A 230 58.51 30.68 -25.28
N ARG A 231 57.92 30.04 -26.29
CA ARG A 231 58.33 30.20 -27.70
C ARG A 231 58.16 31.63 -28.21
N LYS A 232 57.08 32.31 -27.80
CA LYS A 232 56.86 33.73 -28.14
C LYS A 232 58.00 34.59 -27.58
N LEU A 233 58.40 34.37 -26.32
CA LEU A 233 59.50 35.10 -25.70
C LEU A 233 60.83 34.84 -26.41
N GLU A 234 61.17 33.58 -26.69
CA GLU A 234 62.39 33.22 -27.45
C GLU A 234 62.43 33.88 -28.83
N ARG A 235 61.31 33.87 -29.55
CA ARG A 235 61.16 34.56 -30.83
C ARG A 235 61.36 36.06 -30.68
N ASP A 236 60.76 36.68 -29.67
CA ASP A 236 60.85 38.12 -29.46
C ASP A 236 62.28 38.55 -29.05
N ILE A 237 62.99 37.72 -28.28
CA ILE A 237 64.43 37.90 -27.97
C ILE A 237 65.26 37.80 -29.25
N THR A 238 65.04 36.77 -30.06
CA THR A 238 65.77 36.56 -31.33
C THR A 238 65.51 37.71 -32.31
N ARG A 239 64.26 38.18 -32.39
CA ARG A 239 63.88 39.33 -33.20
C ARG A 239 64.61 40.59 -32.75
N LYS A 240 64.67 40.87 -31.44
CA LYS A 240 65.42 42.01 -30.90
C LYS A 240 66.91 41.92 -31.24
N HIS A 241 67.53 40.76 -31.05
CA HIS A 241 68.93 40.54 -31.42
C HIS A 241 69.16 40.71 -32.93
N ASN A 242 68.25 40.20 -33.77
CA ASN A 242 68.35 40.37 -35.21
C ASN A 242 68.28 41.85 -35.62
N ILE A 243 67.37 42.61 -35.00
CA ILE A 243 67.28 44.07 -35.22
C ILE A 243 68.59 44.75 -34.82
N GLN A 244 69.11 44.48 -33.61
CA GLN A 244 70.38 45.04 -33.14
C GLN A 244 71.57 44.67 -34.02
N LEU A 245 71.61 43.44 -34.53
CA LEU A 245 72.68 42.97 -35.42
C LEU A 245 72.60 43.67 -36.79
N ARG A 246 71.38 43.92 -37.29
CA ARG A 246 71.18 44.71 -38.51
C ARG A 246 71.56 46.17 -38.31
N GLU A 247 71.22 46.76 -37.17
CA GLU A 247 71.61 48.13 -36.82
C GLU A 247 73.13 48.29 -36.68
N SER A 248 73.80 47.37 -35.97
CA SER A 248 75.27 47.38 -35.80
C SER A 248 76.04 47.01 -37.07
N GLY A 249 75.47 46.15 -37.92
CA GLY A 249 76.04 45.81 -39.22
C GLY A 249 75.99 46.95 -40.25
N GLY A 250 75.22 48.01 -40.00
CA GLY A 250 75.15 49.20 -40.83
C GLY A 250 74.95 48.87 -42.31
N LEU A 251 75.83 49.37 -43.18
CA LEU A 251 75.74 49.16 -44.63
C LEU A 251 75.91 47.69 -45.03
N LEU A 252 76.65 46.88 -44.26
CA LEU A 252 76.83 45.44 -44.52
C LEU A 252 75.53 44.65 -44.31
N ALA A 253 74.61 45.14 -43.47
CA ALA A 253 73.30 44.53 -43.26
C ALA A 253 72.28 44.85 -44.37
N HIS A 254 72.66 45.72 -45.31
CA HIS A 254 71.85 46.19 -46.43
C HIS A 254 72.63 46.02 -47.74
N PRO A 255 72.80 44.77 -48.23
CA PRO A 255 73.62 44.46 -49.40
C PRO A 255 73.17 45.21 -50.66
N ASP A 256 71.87 45.44 -50.81
CA ASP A 256 71.32 46.20 -51.94
C ASP A 256 71.78 47.68 -51.92
N LEU A 257 71.84 48.28 -50.73
CA LEU A 257 72.29 49.66 -50.57
C LEU A 257 73.80 49.78 -50.74
N LEU A 258 74.56 48.80 -50.23
CA LEU A 258 76.01 48.72 -50.43
C LEU A 258 76.36 48.64 -51.93
N SER A 259 75.72 47.72 -52.65
CA SER A 259 75.92 47.55 -54.09
C SER A 259 75.57 48.83 -54.86
N LYS A 260 74.48 49.52 -54.47
CA LYS A 260 74.13 50.81 -55.06
C LYS A 260 75.20 51.87 -54.80
N MET A 261 75.72 51.95 -53.58
CA MET A 261 76.77 52.91 -53.22
C MET A 261 78.07 52.64 -53.99
N GLU A 262 78.44 51.37 -54.17
CA GLU A 262 79.57 50.97 -55.04
C GLU A 262 79.36 51.45 -56.48
N THR A 263 78.16 51.24 -57.04
CA THR A 263 77.87 51.75 -58.39
C THR A 263 77.91 53.28 -58.48
N ASP A 264 77.46 53.98 -57.43
CA ASP A 264 77.46 55.44 -57.41
C ASP A 264 78.88 56.01 -57.25
N ILE A 265 79.76 55.35 -56.51
CA ILE A 265 81.20 55.70 -56.44
C ILE A 265 81.85 55.58 -57.81
N LEU A 266 81.58 54.49 -58.53
CA LEU A 266 82.09 54.30 -59.89
C LEU A 266 81.57 55.40 -60.83
N GLN A 267 80.30 55.79 -60.71
CA GLN A 267 79.73 56.90 -61.47
C GLN A 267 80.38 58.25 -61.10
N LEU A 268 80.64 58.50 -59.82
CA LEU A 268 81.32 59.72 -59.38
C LEU A 268 82.75 59.81 -59.88
N GLN A 269 83.48 58.69 -59.91
CA GLN A 269 84.82 58.63 -60.51
C GLN A 269 84.78 58.99 -62.00
N PHE A 270 83.84 58.40 -62.74
CA PHE A 270 83.61 58.75 -64.15
C PHE A 270 83.29 60.24 -64.34
N PHE A 271 82.44 60.84 -63.49
CA PHE A 271 82.15 62.27 -63.56
C PHE A 271 83.34 63.14 -63.19
N LYS A 272 84.18 62.71 -62.24
CA LYS A 272 85.38 63.44 -61.84
C LYS A 272 86.41 63.49 -62.98
N GLU A 273 86.68 62.36 -63.61
CA GLU A 273 87.54 62.29 -64.81
C GLU A 273 86.99 63.19 -65.92
N LYS A 274 85.66 63.20 -66.12
CA LYS A 274 85.02 64.07 -67.10
C LYS A 274 85.18 65.56 -66.78
N ILE A 275 85.09 65.95 -65.50
CA ILE A 275 85.34 67.33 -65.06
C ILE A 275 86.81 67.70 -65.29
N GLU A 276 87.75 66.82 -65.00
CA GLU A 276 89.18 67.07 -65.25
C GLU A 276 89.46 67.26 -66.74
N CYS A 277 88.84 66.47 -67.62
CA CYS A 277 88.91 66.69 -69.07
C CYS A 277 88.31 68.04 -69.49
N LEU A 278 87.15 68.42 -68.95
CA LEU A 278 86.50 69.70 -69.27
C LEU A 278 87.29 70.90 -68.71
N GLN A 279 87.93 70.77 -67.54
CA GLN A 279 88.82 71.79 -67.00
C GLN A 279 90.05 71.99 -67.88
N ALA A 280 90.62 70.91 -68.43
CA ALA A 280 91.69 70.99 -69.42
C ALA A 280 91.20 71.69 -70.71
N GLU A 281 89.97 71.43 -71.15
CA GLU A 281 89.37 72.07 -72.32
C GLU A 281 89.09 73.56 -72.10
N VAL A 282 88.56 73.94 -70.94
CA VAL A 282 88.36 75.36 -70.55
C VAL A 282 89.71 76.09 -70.44
N TYR A 283 90.75 75.44 -69.89
CA TYR A 283 92.09 76.02 -69.85
C TYR A 283 92.62 76.29 -71.27
N LEU A 284 92.41 75.35 -72.20
CA LEU A 284 92.76 75.50 -73.60
C LEU A 284 91.98 76.67 -74.25
N GLN A 285 90.69 76.78 -74.00
CA GLN A 285 89.87 77.89 -74.52
C GLN A 285 90.25 79.25 -73.91
N HIS A 286 90.68 79.29 -72.64
CA HIS A 286 91.19 80.52 -72.02
C HIS A 286 92.50 80.97 -72.69
N THR A 287 93.41 80.04 -72.99
CA THR A 287 94.65 80.35 -73.74
C THR A 287 94.35 80.82 -75.17
N GLN A 288 93.32 80.27 -75.82
CA GLN A 288 92.87 80.72 -77.14
C GLN A 288 92.23 82.13 -77.08
N ALA A 289 91.43 82.41 -76.05
CA ALA A 289 90.84 83.73 -75.84
C ALA A 289 91.90 84.80 -75.52
N ASP A 290 92.94 84.44 -74.78
CA ASP A 290 94.09 85.33 -74.50
C ASP A 290 94.95 85.56 -75.76
N MET A 291 95.10 84.55 -76.64
CA MET A 291 95.69 84.73 -77.96
C MET A 291 94.86 85.65 -78.87
N ILE A 292 93.52 85.56 -78.84
CA ILE A 292 92.63 86.46 -79.59
C ILE A 292 92.69 87.91 -79.03
N LYS A 293 92.75 88.09 -77.71
CA LYS A 293 92.98 89.41 -77.08
C LYS A 293 94.35 89.99 -77.48
N ALA A 294 95.39 89.17 -77.58
CA ALA A 294 96.71 89.59 -78.08
C ALA A 294 96.69 89.96 -79.58
N PHE A 295 95.87 89.28 -80.39
CA PHE A 295 95.68 89.57 -81.82
C PHE A 295 94.93 90.90 -82.06
N LEU A 296 93.88 91.17 -81.29
CA LEU A 296 93.14 92.45 -81.34
C LEU A 296 94.00 93.64 -80.86
N LYS A 297 94.96 93.42 -79.96
CA LYS A 297 95.93 94.44 -79.51
C LYS A 297 96.98 94.78 -80.60
N ARG A 298 97.27 93.84 -81.52
CA ARG A 298 98.16 94.07 -82.68
C ARG A 298 97.48 94.81 -83.84
N GLN A 299 96.19 94.62 -84.09
CA GLN A 299 95.47 95.37 -85.14
C GLN A 299 95.26 96.86 -84.83
N ARG A 300 95.40 97.29 -83.58
CA ARG A 300 95.30 98.71 -83.19
C ARG A 300 96.56 99.53 -83.51
N ASN A 301 97.68 98.89 -83.85
CA ASN A 301 98.99 99.55 -84.03
C ASN A 301 99.49 99.62 -85.49
N HIS A 302 98.68 99.26 -86.50
CA HIS A 302 99.07 99.26 -87.92
C HIS A 302 98.14 100.05 -88.87
N SER A 303 97.32 100.96 -88.34
CA SER A 303 96.52 101.91 -89.14
C SER A 303 96.79 103.37 -88.78
N GLN A 304 98.08 103.75 -88.72
CA GLN A 304 98.54 105.15 -88.86
C GLN A 304 99.85 105.22 -89.68
N SER A 305 99.73 105.49 -90.99
CA SER A 305 100.69 106.24 -91.81
C SER A 305 99.99 106.81 -93.06
N PRO A 306 100.46 107.95 -93.64
CA PRO A 306 99.61 108.91 -94.35
C PRO A 306 99.88 109.07 -95.87
N LEU A 307 98.83 109.48 -96.60
CA LEU A 307 98.85 110.15 -97.93
C LEU A 307 97.55 110.96 -98.07
N GLY A 308 97.64 112.20 -98.58
CA GLY A 308 96.48 113.01 -98.99
C GLY A 308 96.24 112.94 -100.52
N SER A 309 95.08 113.43 -100.99
CA SER A 309 94.81 114.05 -102.31
C SER A 309 93.31 113.95 -102.66
N TYR A 310 92.71 115.14 -102.87
CA TYR A 310 91.31 115.51 -103.15
C TYR A 310 90.29 115.37 -102.03
#